data_AF-A0A8R2D7F8-F1
#
_entry.id   AF-A0A8R2D7F8-F1
#
_cell.length_a   1.000
_cell.length_b   1.000
_cell.length_c   1.000
_cell.angle_alpha   90.00
_cell.angle_beta   90.00
_cell.angle_gamma   90.00
#
_symmetry.space_group_name_H-M   'P 1'
#
loop_
_entity.id
_entity.type
_entity.pdbx_description
1 polymer ?
#
loop_
_entity_poly.entity_id
_entity_poly.type
_entity_poly.pdbx_seq_one_letter_code
_entity_poly.pdbx_strand_id
1 'polypeptide(L)'
;MTTHLVWLRNDLRINDNTALAAACRDSHARVLALFIATPKQWQQHHMAPRQAAFIHQNLCALQDSLAERGIPLHYHQCDDFAASVDYLSAFCDQHQVDELYYNYQYEINERERDATAEKRLDAQGVICQGFDDSLLLPPGSVQTGNHTMFKVFTPFSRAFVRRLHQGLPECHHAPKARRDAPISAGKKIPAFDYPQEDFDASLFPAGEEAALSNCAISPGFPYMGGLDERLHTPRRAEPRVIVPSGSVGIGGSQTGIYPLAAPGGWQLIGHTPVSLFDPLQHPPTLLRPGDSVRFVPQQEGVC
;
A
#
# COMPACT_ATOMS: atom_id res chain seq x y z
N MET A 1 -23.90 18.44 -8.70
CA MET A 1 -23.18 17.52 -7.80
C MET A 1 -21.89 17.25 -8.50
N THR A 2 -20.76 17.64 -7.89
CA THR A 2 -19.43 17.48 -8.49
C THR A 2 -19.13 16.00 -8.68
N THR A 3 -18.52 15.63 -9.80
CA THR A 3 -18.11 14.26 -10.09
C THR A 3 -16.59 14.18 -10.07
N HIS A 4 -16.06 13.42 -9.11
CA HIS A 4 -14.63 13.14 -8.97
C HIS A 4 -14.33 11.79 -9.61
N LEU A 5 -13.27 11.74 -10.40
CA LEU A 5 -12.72 10.51 -10.96
C LEU A 5 -11.38 10.19 -10.29
N VAL A 6 -11.21 8.97 -9.81
CA VAL A 6 -9.94 8.44 -9.32
C VAL A 6 -9.37 7.50 -10.37
N TRP A 7 -8.25 7.86 -10.97
CA TRP A 7 -7.59 7.03 -11.98
C TRP A 7 -6.50 6.16 -11.35
N LEU A 8 -6.82 4.89 -11.19
CA LEU A 8 -6.00 3.86 -10.55
C LEU A 8 -5.10 3.15 -11.58
N ARG A 9 -3.86 2.88 -11.16
CA ARG A 9 -2.78 2.26 -11.93
C ARG A 9 -2.02 1.27 -11.04
N ASN A 10 -0.84 1.62 -10.53
CA ASN A 10 -0.02 0.76 -9.65
C ASN A 10 -0.34 0.92 -8.15
N ASP A 11 -1.46 1.55 -7.84
CA ASP A 11 -1.91 1.99 -6.51
C ASP A 11 -3.24 1.32 -6.11
N LEU A 12 -3.33 0.01 -6.36
CA LEU A 12 -4.53 -0.81 -6.19
C LEU A 12 -4.87 -1.12 -4.72
N ARG A 13 -5.18 -0.08 -3.95
CA ARG A 13 -5.48 -0.15 -2.51
C ARG A 13 -6.42 0.98 -2.07
N ILE A 14 -7.15 0.78 -0.98
CA ILE A 14 -7.99 1.82 -0.38
C ILE A 14 -7.34 2.51 0.81
N ASN A 15 -6.45 1.83 1.56
CA ASN A 15 -5.70 2.45 2.64
C ASN A 15 -4.45 3.15 2.10
N ASP A 16 -4.13 4.28 2.72
CA ASP A 16 -2.97 5.10 2.41
C ASP A 16 -2.83 5.41 0.92
N ASN A 17 -3.94 5.69 0.24
CA ASN A 17 -3.97 6.13 -1.15
C ASN A 17 -4.36 7.61 -1.20
N THR A 18 -3.40 8.47 -1.53
CA THR A 18 -3.52 9.93 -1.44
C THR A 18 -4.57 10.48 -2.40
N ALA A 19 -4.53 10.07 -3.68
CA ALA A 19 -5.53 10.48 -4.68
C ALA A 19 -6.96 10.06 -4.31
N LEU A 20 -7.14 8.80 -3.86
CA LEU A 20 -8.45 8.30 -3.44
C LEU A 20 -8.96 9.04 -2.20
N ALA A 21 -8.08 9.26 -1.20
CA ALA A 21 -8.43 9.99 0.01
C ALA A 21 -8.82 11.44 -0.31
N ALA A 22 -8.07 12.12 -1.19
CA ALA A 22 -8.36 13.47 -1.65
C ALA A 22 -9.72 13.57 -2.37
N ALA A 23 -9.98 12.68 -3.32
CA ALA A 23 -11.26 12.62 -4.03
C ALA A 23 -12.46 12.38 -3.10
N CYS A 24 -12.25 11.65 -2.00
CA CYS A 24 -13.28 11.33 -1.03
C CYS A 24 -13.47 12.40 0.08
N ARG A 25 -12.65 13.47 0.12
CA ARG A 25 -12.75 14.52 1.16
C ARG A 25 -14.10 15.22 1.14
N ASP A 26 -14.64 15.50 -0.06
CA ASP A 26 -16.01 15.99 -0.20
C ASP A 26 -16.99 14.82 -0.10
N SER A 27 -17.78 14.77 0.97
CA SER A 27 -18.78 13.74 1.21
C SER A 27 -19.99 13.79 0.26
N HIS A 28 -20.21 14.91 -0.43
CA HIS A 28 -21.35 15.12 -1.32
C HIS A 28 -21.01 14.90 -2.81
N ALA A 29 -19.73 14.87 -3.17
CA ALA A 29 -19.31 14.57 -4.53
C ALA A 29 -19.75 13.18 -4.99
N ARG A 30 -19.80 12.93 -6.29
CA ARG A 30 -19.94 11.58 -6.86
C ARG A 30 -18.54 11.08 -7.14
N VAL A 31 -18.10 10.01 -6.48
CA VAL A 31 -16.75 9.45 -6.70
C VAL A 31 -16.85 8.23 -7.61
N LEU A 32 -16.10 8.23 -8.69
CA LEU A 32 -15.92 7.11 -9.61
C LEU A 32 -14.45 6.67 -9.57
N ALA A 33 -14.20 5.37 -9.68
CA ALA A 33 -12.84 4.86 -9.88
C ALA A 33 -12.71 4.29 -11.30
N LEU A 34 -11.54 4.44 -11.92
CA LEU A 34 -11.25 3.92 -13.25
C LEU A 34 -9.88 3.25 -13.28
N PHE A 35 -9.83 2.06 -13.87
CA PHE A 35 -8.59 1.36 -14.22
C PHE A 35 -8.57 1.08 -15.73
N ILE A 36 -7.45 1.39 -16.38
CA ILE A 36 -7.25 1.15 -17.82
C ILE A 36 -6.07 0.19 -17.99
N ALA A 37 -6.34 -1.01 -18.50
CA ALA A 37 -5.32 -1.98 -18.88
C ALA A 37 -4.73 -1.64 -20.26
N THR A 38 -3.40 -1.76 -20.42
CA THR A 38 -2.68 -1.46 -21.68
C THR A 38 -1.75 -2.61 -22.10
N PRO A 39 -2.27 -3.77 -22.54
CA PRO A 39 -1.47 -4.97 -22.76
C PRO A 39 -0.31 -4.82 -23.76
N LYS A 40 -0.49 -4.05 -24.85
CA LYS A 40 0.61 -3.83 -25.81
C LYS A 40 1.70 -2.94 -25.22
N GLN A 41 1.34 -1.95 -24.41
CA GLN A 41 2.33 -1.17 -23.64
C GLN A 41 3.09 -2.06 -22.65
N TRP A 42 2.39 -2.92 -21.91
CA TRP A 42 3.01 -3.87 -20.98
C TRP A 42 3.95 -4.84 -21.68
N GLN A 43 3.64 -5.24 -22.91
CA GLN A 43 4.53 -6.06 -23.73
C GLN A 43 5.81 -5.30 -24.10
N GLN A 44 5.72 -4.03 -24.50
CA GLN A 44 6.87 -3.18 -24.77
C GLN A 44 7.73 -2.95 -23.51
N HIS A 45 7.10 -2.91 -22.34
CA HIS A 45 7.76 -2.76 -21.04
C HIS A 45 8.22 -4.10 -20.45
N HIS A 46 8.03 -5.22 -21.16
CA HIS A 46 8.41 -6.56 -20.72
C HIS A 46 7.83 -6.96 -19.35
N MET A 47 6.58 -6.60 -19.09
CA MET A 47 5.88 -6.99 -17.85
C MET A 47 5.89 -8.51 -17.68
N ALA A 48 6.19 -8.99 -16.47
CA ALA A 48 6.18 -10.42 -16.21
C ALA A 48 4.73 -10.97 -16.23
N PRO A 49 4.48 -12.16 -16.82
CA PRO A 49 3.15 -12.78 -16.80
C PRO A 49 2.58 -12.99 -15.39
N ARG A 50 3.45 -13.30 -14.42
CA ARG A 50 3.07 -13.40 -12.98
C ARG A 50 2.64 -12.05 -12.40
N GLN A 51 3.28 -10.96 -12.82
CA GLN A 51 2.92 -9.62 -12.37
C GLN A 51 1.54 -9.24 -12.92
N ALA A 52 1.25 -9.52 -14.19
CA ALA A 52 -0.07 -9.29 -14.77
C ALA A 52 -1.17 -10.08 -14.03
N ALA A 53 -0.92 -11.36 -13.71
CA ALA A 53 -1.82 -12.18 -12.91
C ALA A 53 -2.04 -11.60 -11.50
N PHE A 54 -0.97 -11.16 -10.85
CA PHE A 54 -1.04 -10.56 -9.52
C PHE A 54 -1.83 -9.23 -9.53
N ILE A 55 -1.61 -8.37 -10.54
CA ILE A 55 -2.37 -7.12 -10.72
C ILE A 55 -3.85 -7.43 -10.93
N HIS A 56 -4.20 -8.41 -11.77
CA HIS A 56 -5.59 -8.80 -12.02
C HIS A 56 -6.31 -9.25 -10.74
N GLN A 57 -5.66 -10.10 -9.93
CA GLN A 57 -6.22 -10.57 -8.66
C GLN A 57 -6.39 -9.43 -7.65
N ASN A 58 -5.41 -8.53 -7.52
CA ASN A 58 -5.52 -7.36 -6.65
C ASN A 58 -6.61 -6.39 -7.13
N LEU A 59 -6.76 -6.21 -8.44
CA LEU A 59 -7.80 -5.37 -9.02
C LEU A 59 -9.20 -5.91 -8.75
N CYS A 60 -9.38 -7.23 -8.82
CA CYS A 60 -10.64 -7.88 -8.42
C CYS A 60 -10.94 -7.66 -6.93
N ALA A 61 -9.95 -7.84 -6.05
CA ALA A 61 -10.13 -7.59 -4.62
C ALA A 61 -10.45 -6.11 -4.33
N LEU A 62 -9.81 -5.19 -5.05
CA LEU A 62 -10.07 -3.75 -4.93
C LEU A 62 -11.49 -3.39 -5.40
N GLN A 63 -12.01 -4.05 -6.44
CA GLN A 63 -13.39 -3.87 -6.90
C GLN A 63 -14.39 -4.11 -5.77
N ASP A 64 -14.22 -5.20 -5.03
CA ASP A 64 -15.08 -5.55 -3.89
C ASP A 64 -14.94 -4.52 -2.76
N SER A 65 -13.70 -4.17 -2.39
CA SER A 65 -13.41 -3.15 -1.36
C SER A 65 -14.00 -1.78 -1.68
N LEU A 66 -13.93 -1.33 -2.93
CA LEU A 66 -14.52 -0.05 -3.36
C LEU A 66 -16.05 -0.11 -3.37
N ALA A 67 -16.63 -1.24 -3.77
CA ALA A 67 -18.07 -1.45 -3.77
C ALA A 67 -18.66 -1.37 -2.35
N GLU A 68 -17.96 -1.93 -1.36
CA GLU A 68 -18.34 -1.77 0.06
C GLU A 68 -18.31 -0.31 0.52
N ARG A 69 -17.49 0.54 -0.10
CA ARG A 69 -17.43 1.99 0.19
C ARG A 69 -18.39 2.80 -0.67
N GLY A 70 -19.14 2.17 -1.56
CA GLY A 70 -20.09 2.85 -2.46
C GLY A 70 -19.42 3.54 -3.64
N ILE A 71 -18.22 3.11 -4.04
CA ILE A 71 -17.46 3.68 -5.16
C ILE A 71 -17.42 2.64 -6.30
N PRO A 72 -18.04 2.91 -7.46
CA PRO A 72 -17.99 1.98 -8.58
C PRO A 72 -16.60 2.02 -9.26
N LEU A 73 -16.02 0.84 -9.48
CA LEU A 73 -14.79 0.68 -10.26
C LEU A 73 -15.14 0.36 -11.72
N HIS A 74 -14.78 1.27 -12.61
CA HIS A 74 -14.86 1.10 -14.05
C HIS A 74 -13.56 0.47 -14.57
N TYR A 75 -13.70 -0.50 -15.46
CA TYR A 75 -12.58 -1.16 -16.11
C TYR A 75 -12.64 -0.94 -17.62
N HIS A 76 -11.50 -0.63 -18.22
CA HIS A 76 -11.32 -0.60 -19.66
C HIS A 76 -10.00 -1.25 -20.05
N GLN A 77 -9.92 -1.72 -21.28
CA GLN A 77 -8.68 -2.23 -21.86
C GLN A 77 -8.51 -1.65 -23.27
N CYS A 78 -7.32 -1.09 -23.51
CA CYS A 78 -6.89 -0.59 -24.80
C CYS A 78 -5.44 -1.02 -25.07
N ASP A 79 -4.90 -0.67 -26.22
CA ASP A 79 -3.58 -1.15 -26.63
C ASP A 79 -2.45 -0.51 -25.81
N ASP A 80 -2.41 0.81 -25.76
CA ASP A 80 -1.27 1.58 -25.26
C ASP A 80 -1.66 2.84 -24.49
N PHE A 81 -0.65 3.62 -24.08
CA PHE A 81 -0.86 4.84 -23.34
C PHE A 81 -1.55 5.95 -24.14
N ALA A 82 -1.35 6.04 -25.46
CA ALA A 82 -2.04 7.04 -26.27
C ALA A 82 -3.56 6.74 -26.31
N ALA A 83 -3.92 5.48 -26.57
CA ALA A 83 -5.31 5.02 -26.54
C ALA A 83 -5.93 5.16 -25.13
N SER A 84 -5.14 5.00 -24.06
CA SER A 84 -5.62 5.19 -22.70
C SER A 84 -6.05 6.64 -22.43
N VAL A 85 -5.34 7.62 -23.01
CA VAL A 85 -5.68 9.06 -22.87
C VAL A 85 -6.89 9.42 -23.73
N ASP A 86 -7.02 8.83 -24.93
CA ASP A 86 -8.24 8.97 -25.74
C ASP A 86 -9.47 8.47 -24.97
N TYR A 87 -9.38 7.28 -24.37
CA TYR A 87 -10.46 6.72 -23.58
C TYR A 87 -10.76 7.52 -22.31
N LEU A 88 -9.73 7.92 -21.55
CA LEU A 88 -9.90 8.71 -20.33
C LEU A 88 -10.64 10.02 -20.61
N SER A 89 -10.28 10.71 -21.68
CA SER A 89 -10.93 11.93 -22.13
C SER A 89 -12.40 11.71 -22.51
N ALA A 90 -12.71 10.65 -23.27
CA ALA A 90 -14.08 10.29 -23.59
C ALA A 90 -14.90 9.87 -22.36
N PHE A 91 -14.27 9.18 -21.41
CA PHE A 91 -14.89 8.77 -20.15
C PHE A 91 -15.26 9.99 -19.29
N CYS A 92 -14.36 10.98 -19.19
CA CYS A 92 -14.64 12.22 -18.47
C CYS A 92 -15.84 12.96 -19.06
N ASP A 93 -15.92 13.10 -20.39
CA ASP A 93 -17.07 13.71 -21.06
C ASP A 93 -18.37 12.94 -20.81
N GLN A 94 -18.34 11.61 -20.98
CA GLN A 94 -19.51 10.75 -20.80
C GLN A 94 -20.06 10.80 -19.36
N HIS A 95 -19.17 10.85 -18.38
CA HIS A 95 -19.52 10.83 -16.97
C HIS A 95 -19.64 12.21 -16.33
N GLN A 96 -19.42 13.28 -17.10
CA GLN A 96 -19.42 14.67 -16.62
C GLN A 96 -18.49 14.85 -15.43
N VAL A 97 -17.25 14.38 -15.56
CA VAL A 97 -16.21 14.49 -14.53
C VAL A 97 -15.77 15.94 -14.42
N ASP A 98 -15.80 16.49 -13.20
CA ASP A 98 -15.32 17.84 -12.91
C ASP A 98 -13.85 17.82 -12.48
N GLU A 99 -13.44 16.79 -11.73
CA GLU A 99 -12.09 16.70 -11.16
C GLU A 99 -11.51 15.28 -11.29
N LEU A 100 -10.30 15.17 -11.84
CA LEU A 100 -9.50 13.96 -11.92
C LEU A 100 -8.45 13.94 -10.80
N TYR A 101 -8.41 12.86 -10.05
CA TYR A 101 -7.43 12.58 -9.00
C TYR A 101 -6.60 11.35 -9.37
N TYR A 102 -5.28 11.47 -9.29
CA TYR A 102 -4.38 10.37 -9.63
C TYR A 102 -3.03 10.47 -8.88
N ASN A 103 -2.38 9.33 -8.63
CA ASN A 103 -1.07 9.28 -7.98
C ASN A 103 0.06 9.19 -9.01
N TYR A 104 1.09 10.04 -8.98
CA TYR A 104 2.14 10.09 -10.01
C TYR A 104 2.88 8.76 -10.24
N GLN A 105 3.27 8.53 -11.49
CA GLN A 105 4.27 7.54 -11.90
C GLN A 105 5.48 8.29 -12.49
N TYR A 106 6.69 7.83 -12.20
CA TYR A 106 7.91 8.61 -12.48
C TYR A 106 8.68 8.12 -13.71
N GLU A 107 8.32 6.96 -14.23
CA GLU A 107 8.81 6.40 -15.48
C GLU A 107 8.49 7.32 -16.66
N ILE A 108 9.37 7.35 -17.67
CA ILE A 108 9.33 8.36 -18.73
C ILE A 108 8.00 8.28 -19.52
N ASN A 109 7.60 7.09 -19.94
CA ASN A 109 6.40 6.91 -20.77
C ASN A 109 5.12 7.24 -20.01
N GLU A 110 5.07 6.91 -18.72
CA GLU A 110 3.96 7.21 -17.83
C GLU A 110 3.85 8.71 -17.56
N ARG A 111 4.98 9.41 -17.38
CA ARG A 111 4.99 10.88 -17.25
C ARG A 111 4.53 11.57 -18.53
N GLU A 112 4.94 11.08 -19.69
CA GLU A 112 4.50 11.59 -20.98
C GLU A 112 3.00 11.36 -21.19
N ARG A 113 2.49 10.18 -20.82
CA ARG A 113 1.06 9.87 -20.79
C ARG A 113 0.30 10.84 -19.89
N ASP A 114 0.75 11.01 -18.65
CA ASP A 114 0.07 11.84 -17.65
C ASP A 114 0.05 13.31 -18.09
N ALA A 115 1.18 13.86 -18.59
CA ALA A 115 1.23 15.21 -19.14
C ALA A 115 0.31 15.39 -20.37
N THR A 116 0.18 14.37 -21.20
CA THR A 116 -0.74 14.39 -22.35
C THR A 116 -2.19 14.35 -21.90
N ALA A 117 -2.50 13.55 -20.87
CA ALA A 117 -3.82 13.47 -20.26
C ALA A 117 -4.23 14.81 -19.64
N GLU A 118 -3.37 15.40 -18.80
CA GLU A 118 -3.63 16.70 -18.17
C GLU A 118 -3.93 17.78 -19.20
N LYS A 119 -3.10 17.90 -20.25
CA LYS A 119 -3.30 18.89 -21.31
C LYS A 119 -4.65 18.72 -22.03
N ARG A 120 -5.08 17.47 -22.25
CA ARG A 120 -6.33 17.18 -22.94
C ARG A 120 -7.54 17.45 -22.05
N LEU A 121 -7.46 17.05 -20.79
CA LEU A 121 -8.51 17.21 -19.80
C LEU A 121 -8.70 18.68 -19.39
N ASP A 122 -7.61 19.46 -19.30
CA ASP A 122 -7.67 20.91 -19.10
C ASP A 122 -8.45 21.60 -20.23
N ALA A 123 -8.25 21.18 -21.48
CA ALA A 123 -9.02 21.68 -22.62
C ALA A 123 -10.52 21.29 -22.57
N GLN A 124 -10.89 20.26 -21.79
CA GLN A 124 -12.26 19.86 -21.50
C GLN A 124 -12.83 20.53 -20.24
N GLY A 125 -12.02 21.31 -19.51
CA GLY A 125 -12.41 21.96 -18.26
C GLY A 125 -12.37 21.05 -17.03
N VAL A 126 -11.71 19.89 -17.12
CA VAL A 126 -11.53 18.96 -16.00
C VAL A 126 -10.28 19.33 -15.20
N ILE A 127 -10.44 19.54 -13.89
CA ILE A 127 -9.32 19.88 -13.01
C ILE A 127 -8.54 18.60 -12.68
N CYS A 128 -7.26 18.55 -13.04
CA CYS A 128 -6.39 17.41 -12.74
C CYS A 128 -5.56 17.66 -11.47
N GLN A 129 -5.55 16.69 -10.56
CA GLN A 129 -4.78 16.72 -9.31
C GLN A 129 -3.93 15.45 -9.18
N GLY A 130 -2.61 15.62 -9.34
CA GLY A 130 -1.62 14.57 -9.17
C GLY A 130 -0.96 14.58 -7.77
N PHE A 131 -0.70 13.40 -7.20
CA PHE A 131 -0.12 13.25 -5.86
C PHE A 131 1.11 12.34 -5.83
N ASP A 132 2.13 12.70 -5.04
CA ASP A 132 3.30 11.85 -4.78
C ASP A 132 2.97 10.81 -3.70
N ASP A 133 2.57 9.61 -4.13
CA ASP A 133 2.03 8.56 -3.23
C ASP A 133 2.90 7.30 -3.17
N SER A 134 3.66 7.01 -4.23
CA SER A 134 4.53 5.83 -4.31
C SER A 134 5.85 5.98 -3.56
N LEU A 135 6.12 7.16 -2.99
CA LEU A 135 7.37 7.52 -2.31
C LEU A 135 7.08 8.17 -0.96
N LEU A 136 7.94 7.90 0.03
CA LEU A 136 7.89 8.58 1.33
C LEU A 136 8.19 10.08 1.22
N LEU A 137 9.07 10.47 0.29
CA LEU A 137 9.40 11.88 0.05
C LEU A 137 9.43 12.12 -1.46
N PRO A 138 8.79 13.20 -1.95
CA PRO A 138 8.67 13.45 -3.38
C PRO A 138 10.03 13.79 -4.00
N PRO A 139 10.25 13.47 -5.30
CA PRO A 139 11.49 13.84 -5.98
C PRO A 139 11.74 15.35 -5.91
N GLY A 140 12.99 15.75 -5.67
CA GLY A 140 13.36 17.16 -5.48
C GLY A 140 13.17 17.69 -4.05
N SER A 141 12.56 16.94 -3.14
CA SER A 141 12.49 17.33 -1.72
C SER A 141 13.79 17.08 -0.93
N VAL A 142 14.68 16.22 -1.47
CA VAL A 142 15.98 15.89 -0.89
C VAL A 142 17.08 16.23 -1.89
N GLN A 143 17.68 17.41 -1.74
CA GLN A 143 18.68 17.96 -2.66
C GLN A 143 20.02 18.22 -1.96
N THR A 144 21.06 18.35 -2.77
CA THR A 144 22.36 18.86 -2.30
C THR A 144 22.26 20.36 -1.97
N GLY A 145 23.28 20.91 -1.31
CA GLY A 145 23.35 22.37 -1.06
C GLY A 145 23.33 23.23 -2.33
N ASN A 146 23.61 22.65 -3.50
CA ASN A 146 23.54 23.31 -4.80
C ASN A 146 22.19 23.09 -5.51
N HIS A 147 21.14 22.64 -4.81
CA HIS A 147 19.80 22.38 -5.36
C HIS A 147 19.78 21.38 -6.53
N THR A 148 20.68 20.39 -6.50
CA THR A 148 20.73 19.29 -7.48
C THR A 148 20.49 17.95 -6.80
N MET A 149 20.07 16.94 -7.58
CA MET A 149 19.89 15.57 -7.06
C MET A 149 21.25 14.93 -6.71
N PHE A 150 21.24 14.10 -5.68
CA PHE A 150 22.42 13.35 -5.26
C PHE A 150 22.83 12.31 -6.31
N LYS A 151 24.15 12.12 -6.48
CA LYS A 151 24.74 11.08 -7.35
C LYS A 151 25.28 9.87 -6.59
N VAL A 152 25.31 9.94 -5.25
CA VAL A 152 25.84 8.88 -4.37
C VAL A 152 24.80 8.59 -3.28
N PHE A 153 24.54 7.31 -3.02
CA PHE A 153 23.48 6.87 -2.11
C PHE A 153 23.71 7.25 -0.65
N THR A 154 24.91 7.07 -0.10
CA THR A 154 25.19 7.37 1.32
C THR A 154 24.85 8.80 1.75
N PRO A 155 25.31 9.86 1.06
CA PRO A 155 24.93 11.23 1.42
C PRO A 155 23.44 11.51 1.17
N PHE A 156 22.84 10.90 0.13
CA PHE A 156 21.39 10.97 -0.10
C PHE A 156 20.62 10.40 1.09
N SER A 157 20.93 9.18 1.52
CA SER A 157 20.25 8.49 2.62
C SER A 157 20.32 9.29 3.92
N ARG A 158 21.48 9.87 4.26
CA ARG A 158 21.63 10.75 5.42
C ARG A 158 20.77 12.01 5.35
N ALA A 159 20.70 12.65 4.18
CA ALA A 159 19.85 13.81 3.96
C ALA A 159 18.37 13.43 4.00
N PHE A 160 18.01 12.30 3.43
CA PHE A 160 16.66 11.73 3.39
C PHE A 160 16.13 11.44 4.80
N VAL A 161 16.89 10.71 5.63
CA VAL A 161 16.51 10.44 7.04
C VAL A 161 16.36 11.72 7.84
N ARG A 162 17.27 12.69 7.65
CA ARG A 162 17.17 14.00 8.30
C ARG A 162 15.88 14.72 7.90
N ARG A 163 15.51 14.66 6.62
CA ARG A 163 14.28 15.29 6.11
C ARG A 163 13.03 14.62 6.69
N LEU A 164 13.00 13.29 6.77
CA LEU A 164 11.90 12.56 7.40
C LEU A 164 11.70 12.97 8.87
N HIS A 165 12.78 13.13 9.64
CA HIS A 165 12.66 13.60 11.04
C HIS A 165 12.10 15.03 11.17
N GLN A 166 12.16 15.85 10.13
CA GLN A 166 11.58 17.20 10.13
C GLN A 166 10.07 17.21 9.84
N GLY A 167 9.56 16.16 9.19
CA GLY A 167 8.18 16.04 8.77
C GLY A 167 7.92 14.66 8.21
N LEU A 168 7.40 13.77 9.06
CA LEU A 168 6.93 12.46 8.63
C LEU A 168 5.64 12.63 7.82
N PRO A 169 5.52 12.01 6.64
CA PRO A 169 4.26 11.95 5.92
C PRO A 169 3.18 11.28 6.77
N GLU A 170 1.96 11.79 6.69
CA GLU A 170 0.80 11.15 7.33
C GLU A 170 0.31 9.99 6.47
N CYS A 171 -0.05 8.88 7.10
CA CYS A 171 -0.77 7.81 6.41
C CYS A 171 -2.25 8.17 6.30
N HIS A 172 -2.82 8.06 5.11
CA HIS A 172 -4.24 8.30 4.90
C HIS A 172 -5.07 7.07 5.26
N HIS A 173 -6.14 7.26 6.03
CA HIS A 173 -7.09 6.19 6.29
C HIS A 173 -7.91 5.87 5.03
N ALA A 174 -8.38 4.62 4.92
CA ALA A 174 -9.35 4.26 3.89
C ALA A 174 -10.58 5.19 3.93
N PRO A 175 -11.14 5.53 2.76
CA PRO A 175 -12.29 6.41 2.68
C PRO A 175 -13.48 5.81 3.43
N LYS A 176 -14.24 6.68 4.11
CA LYS A 176 -15.50 6.30 4.73
C LYS A 176 -16.52 5.89 3.66
N ALA A 177 -17.44 5.02 4.04
CA ALA A 177 -18.55 4.61 3.19
C ALA A 177 -19.36 5.83 2.72
N ARG A 178 -19.65 5.89 1.41
CA ARG A 178 -20.49 6.92 0.79
C ARG A 178 -21.97 6.64 1.08
N ARG A 179 -22.84 7.61 0.79
CA ARG A 179 -24.28 7.56 1.11
C ARG A 179 -25.00 6.28 0.64
N ASP A 180 -24.64 5.78 -0.54
CA ASP A 180 -25.30 4.63 -1.18
C ASP A 180 -24.50 3.32 -1.01
N ALA A 181 -23.55 3.29 -0.08
CA ALA A 181 -22.77 2.11 0.22
C ALA A 181 -23.56 1.09 1.09
N PRO A 182 -23.37 -0.22 0.88
CA PRO A 182 -22.58 -0.84 -0.18
C PRO A 182 -23.33 -0.84 -1.52
N ILE A 183 -22.61 -0.72 -2.63
CA ILE A 183 -23.14 -0.92 -3.97
C ILE A 183 -22.83 -2.35 -4.46
N SER A 184 -23.52 -2.80 -5.50
CA SER A 184 -23.09 -4.01 -6.22
C SER A 184 -21.78 -3.75 -6.93
N ALA A 185 -20.79 -4.63 -6.74
CA ALA A 185 -19.49 -4.57 -7.42
C ALA A 185 -19.60 -4.63 -8.96
N GLY A 186 -20.76 -5.05 -9.48
CA GLY A 186 -21.01 -5.15 -10.91
C GLY A 186 -20.47 -6.44 -11.51
N LYS A 187 -20.10 -6.40 -12.79
CA LYS A 187 -19.48 -7.55 -13.46
C LYS A 187 -18.04 -7.68 -12.98
N LYS A 188 -17.61 -8.91 -12.68
CA LYS A 188 -16.21 -9.21 -12.38
C LYS A 188 -15.32 -8.76 -13.54
N ILE A 189 -14.17 -8.21 -13.20
CA ILE A 189 -13.18 -7.74 -14.17
C ILE A 189 -12.61 -8.96 -14.92
N PRO A 190 -12.68 -8.99 -16.26
CA PRO A 190 -12.14 -10.10 -17.03
C PRO A 190 -10.63 -10.19 -16.87
N ALA A 191 -10.08 -11.37 -17.13
CA ALA A 191 -8.63 -11.52 -17.27
C ALA A 191 -8.12 -10.58 -18.38
N PHE A 192 -6.95 -9.98 -18.18
CA PHE A 192 -6.33 -9.12 -19.18
C PHE A 192 -6.01 -9.91 -20.46
N ASP A 193 -6.09 -9.25 -21.61
CA ASP A 193 -5.58 -9.76 -22.89
C ASP A 193 -4.05 -9.68 -22.94
N TYR A 194 -3.42 -10.31 -21.96
CA TYR A 194 -1.98 -10.36 -21.72
C TYR A 194 -1.63 -11.73 -21.14
N PRO A 195 -0.46 -12.31 -21.45
CA PRO A 195 -0.03 -13.58 -20.85
C PRO A 195 -0.04 -13.50 -19.32
N GLN A 196 -0.66 -14.49 -18.66
CA GLN A 196 -0.75 -14.57 -17.21
C GLN A 196 -0.27 -15.95 -16.75
N GLU A 197 0.56 -15.96 -15.70
CA GLU A 197 1.11 -17.18 -15.10
C GLU A 197 0.81 -17.22 -13.61
N ASP A 198 0.63 -18.42 -13.08
CA ASP A 198 0.47 -18.64 -11.64
C ASP A 198 1.73 -18.26 -10.86
N PHE A 199 1.51 -17.84 -9.61
CA PHE A 199 2.54 -17.47 -8.65
C PHE A 199 2.24 -18.10 -7.28
N ASP A 200 3.25 -18.14 -6.42
CA ASP A 200 3.12 -18.68 -5.08
C ASP A 200 2.30 -17.74 -4.19
N ALA A 201 1.02 -18.08 -4.01
CA ALA A 201 0.09 -17.32 -3.18
C ALA A 201 0.45 -17.34 -1.68
N SER A 202 1.34 -18.24 -1.23
CA SER A 202 1.83 -18.22 0.16
C SER A 202 2.83 -17.09 0.39
N LEU A 203 3.62 -16.75 -0.63
CA LEU A 203 4.60 -15.66 -0.59
C LEU A 203 4.01 -14.33 -1.03
N PHE A 204 3.13 -14.36 -2.04
CA PHE A 204 2.52 -13.19 -2.64
C PHE A 204 0.99 -13.31 -2.64
N PRO A 205 0.33 -13.35 -1.47
CA PRO A 205 -1.12 -13.38 -1.44
C PRO A 205 -1.68 -12.06 -2.00
N ALA A 206 -2.59 -12.15 -2.96
CA ALA A 206 -3.24 -10.99 -3.54
C ALA A 206 -4.29 -10.39 -2.59
N GLY A 207 -4.51 -9.09 -2.70
CA GLY A 207 -5.48 -8.35 -1.91
C GLY A 207 -4.84 -7.58 -0.75
N GLU A 208 -5.45 -6.45 -0.43
CA GLU A 208 -4.92 -5.51 0.54
C GLU A 208 -4.89 -6.07 1.97
N GLU A 209 -5.92 -6.82 2.38
CA GLU A 209 -5.94 -7.44 3.71
C GLU A 209 -4.76 -8.40 3.92
N ALA A 210 -4.44 -9.20 2.90
CA ALA A 210 -3.31 -10.11 2.96
C ALA A 210 -1.97 -9.35 3.04
N ALA A 211 -1.81 -8.29 2.23
CA ALA A 211 -0.63 -7.43 2.31
C ALA A 211 -0.47 -6.76 3.68
N LEU A 212 -1.55 -6.22 4.26
CA LEU A 212 -1.54 -5.62 5.59
C LEU A 212 -1.21 -6.64 6.67
N SER A 213 -1.72 -7.88 6.56
CA SER A 213 -1.41 -8.95 7.51
C SER A 213 0.06 -9.34 7.51
N ASN A 214 0.72 -9.25 6.35
CA ASN A 214 2.16 -9.51 6.19
C ASN A 214 3.03 -8.30 6.63
N CYS A 215 2.51 -7.08 6.56
CA CYS A 215 3.22 -5.86 6.98
C CYS A 215 3.15 -5.58 8.49
N ALA A 216 2.18 -6.14 9.21
CA ALA A 216 2.11 -6.06 10.67
C ALA A 216 3.14 -7.05 11.25
N ILE A 217 4.09 -6.72 12.13
CA ILE A 217 4.04 -5.98 13.39
C ILE A 217 5.52 -5.61 13.66
N SER A 218 5.93 -4.35 13.50
CA SER A 218 7.25 -3.84 13.94
C SER A 218 8.55 -4.45 13.32
N PRO A 219 9.52 -3.62 12.89
CA PRO A 219 10.82 -4.10 12.45
C PRO A 219 11.50 -5.00 13.50
N GLY A 220 11.92 -6.20 13.08
CA GLY A 220 12.60 -7.15 13.95
C GLY A 220 11.70 -7.96 14.87
N PHE A 221 10.37 -7.91 14.71
CA PHE A 221 9.48 -8.80 15.47
C PHE A 221 9.62 -10.24 14.95
N PRO A 222 10.05 -11.20 15.81
CA PRO A 222 10.21 -12.58 15.41
C PRO A 222 8.87 -13.31 15.57
N TYR A 223 8.15 -13.51 14.47
CA TYR A 223 7.05 -14.46 14.46
C TYR A 223 7.62 -15.88 14.51
N MET A 224 7.43 -16.55 15.64
CA MET A 224 7.92 -17.91 15.86
C MET A 224 6.73 -18.88 15.83
N GLY A 225 6.71 -19.72 14.80
CA GLY A 225 5.83 -20.89 14.71
C GLY A 225 6.38 -22.10 15.46
N GLY A 226 5.65 -23.21 15.44
CA GLY A 226 6.07 -24.46 16.11
C GLY A 226 5.87 -24.45 17.63
N LEU A 227 5.03 -23.54 18.14
CA LEU A 227 4.63 -23.52 19.55
C LEU A 227 3.85 -24.79 19.88
N ASP A 228 4.20 -25.44 20.98
CA ASP A 228 3.50 -26.61 21.52
C ASP A 228 2.00 -26.29 21.70
N GLU A 229 1.11 -27.19 21.23
CA GLU A 229 -0.34 -27.00 21.27
C GLU A 229 -0.87 -26.71 22.68
N ARG A 230 -0.19 -27.19 23.72
CA ARG A 230 -0.56 -26.95 25.13
C ARG A 230 -0.41 -25.48 25.54
N LEU A 231 0.38 -24.70 24.80
CA LEU A 231 0.62 -23.28 25.06
C LEU A 231 -0.27 -22.37 24.20
N HIS A 232 -1.01 -22.92 23.24
CA HIS A 232 -1.83 -22.12 22.34
C HIS A 232 -2.87 -21.35 23.15
N THR A 233 -2.82 -20.02 23.04
CA THR A 233 -3.68 -19.14 23.83
C THR A 233 -4.27 -18.08 22.90
N PRO A 234 -5.60 -17.89 22.89
CA PRO A 234 -6.22 -16.87 22.04
C PRO A 234 -5.71 -15.47 22.40
N ARG A 235 -5.69 -14.60 21.38
CA ARG A 235 -5.41 -13.18 21.56
C ARG A 235 -6.47 -12.56 22.48
N ARG A 236 -6.09 -11.51 23.21
CA ARG A 236 -7.04 -10.70 23.99
C ARG A 236 -8.10 -10.13 23.06
N ALA A 237 -9.35 -10.14 23.52
CA ALA A 237 -10.46 -9.49 22.82
C ALA A 237 -10.22 -7.97 22.70
N GLU A 238 -9.67 -7.36 23.76
CA GLU A 238 -9.25 -5.96 23.77
C GLU A 238 -7.71 -5.89 23.82
N PRO A 239 -7.04 -5.36 22.78
CA PRO A 239 -5.59 -5.18 22.76
C PRO A 239 -5.12 -4.21 23.85
N ARG A 240 -3.89 -4.43 24.34
CA ARG A 240 -3.22 -3.41 25.17
C ARG A 240 -2.88 -2.21 24.28
N VAL A 241 -3.13 -1.01 24.79
CA VAL A 241 -2.73 0.25 24.15
C VAL A 241 -1.22 0.31 23.97
N ILE A 242 -0.47 -0.21 24.95
CA ILE A 242 0.98 -0.32 24.88
C ILE A 242 1.44 -1.65 25.48
N VAL A 243 2.25 -2.37 24.71
CA VAL A 243 3.07 -3.50 25.14
C VAL A 243 4.52 -3.01 25.16
N PRO A 244 5.25 -3.13 26.28
CA PRO A 244 6.66 -2.73 26.34
C PRO A 244 7.54 -3.49 25.34
N SER A 245 8.57 -2.83 24.81
CA SER A 245 9.67 -3.51 24.11
C SER A 245 10.28 -4.59 25.02
N GLY A 246 10.73 -5.70 24.45
CA GLY A 246 11.23 -6.86 25.16
C GLY A 246 10.15 -7.82 25.65
N SER A 247 8.85 -7.46 25.58
CA SER A 247 7.78 -8.36 26.03
C SER A 247 7.70 -9.62 25.17
N VAL A 248 7.61 -10.77 25.81
CA VAL A 248 7.38 -12.07 25.17
C VAL A 248 5.89 -12.36 25.23
N GLY A 249 5.28 -12.71 24.10
CA GLY A 249 3.84 -12.98 24.05
C GLY A 249 3.46 -14.22 23.24
N ILE A 250 2.27 -14.74 23.53
CA ILE A 250 1.60 -15.78 22.76
C ILE A 250 0.37 -15.18 22.08
N GLY A 251 0.22 -15.43 20.78
CA GLY A 251 -0.91 -14.97 19.98
C GLY A 251 -1.49 -16.09 19.13
N GLY A 252 -2.33 -16.93 19.71
CA GLY A 252 -2.85 -18.15 19.07
C GLY A 252 -1.81 -19.27 19.13
N SER A 253 -1.44 -19.80 17.97
CA SER A 253 -0.43 -20.86 17.81
C SER A 253 0.99 -20.34 17.64
N GLN A 254 1.22 -19.03 17.87
CA GLN A 254 2.49 -18.36 17.64
C GLN A 254 3.03 -17.72 18.93
N THR A 255 4.36 -17.64 19.04
CA THR A 255 5.08 -16.87 20.05
C THR A 255 5.99 -15.83 19.40
N GLY A 256 6.44 -14.84 20.17
CA GLY A 256 7.07 -13.64 19.63
C GLY A 256 7.56 -12.70 20.71
N ILE A 257 8.43 -11.79 20.33
CA ILE A 257 9.05 -10.81 21.22
C ILE A 257 8.83 -9.42 20.61
N TYR A 258 8.23 -8.50 21.35
CA TYR A 258 7.99 -7.14 20.89
C TYR A 258 9.34 -6.39 20.80
N PRO A 259 9.86 -6.03 19.61
CA PRO A 259 11.15 -5.36 19.49
C PRO A 259 11.04 -3.89 19.91
N LEU A 260 9.87 -3.29 19.75
CA LEU A 260 9.54 -1.91 20.08
C LEU A 260 8.23 -1.87 20.88
N ALA A 261 8.03 -0.79 21.64
CA ALA A 261 6.78 -0.59 22.34
C ALA A 261 5.64 -0.32 21.33
N ALA A 262 4.59 -1.14 21.35
CA ALA A 262 3.50 -1.07 20.39
C ALA A 262 2.18 -1.59 20.99
N PRO A 263 1.01 -1.22 20.44
CA PRO A 263 -0.25 -1.86 20.80
C PRO A 263 -0.20 -3.37 20.50
N GLY A 264 -0.81 -4.19 21.34
CA GLY A 264 -0.69 -5.65 21.19
C GLY A 264 -1.76 -6.45 21.90
N GLY A 265 -2.37 -7.38 21.15
CA GLY A 265 -3.38 -8.31 21.66
C GLY A 265 -2.81 -9.63 22.19
N TRP A 266 -1.48 -9.81 22.22
CA TRP A 266 -0.89 -11.08 22.62
C TRP A 266 -0.88 -11.22 24.14
N GLN A 267 -0.97 -12.47 24.62
CA GLN A 267 -0.87 -12.78 26.04
C GLN A 267 0.60 -12.73 26.43
N LEU A 268 0.97 -11.78 27.30
CA LEU A 268 2.36 -11.58 27.70
C LEU A 268 2.72 -12.63 28.76
N ILE A 269 3.82 -13.35 28.52
CA ILE A 269 4.28 -14.45 29.36
C ILE A 269 5.66 -14.19 29.99
N GLY A 270 6.31 -13.10 29.63
CA GLY A 270 7.61 -12.73 30.14
C GLY A 270 8.19 -11.51 29.44
N HIS A 271 9.44 -11.19 29.75
CA HIS A 271 10.16 -10.07 29.20
C HIS A 271 11.65 -10.44 29.02
N THR A 272 12.29 -9.92 27.97
CA THR A 272 13.73 -10.05 27.74
C THR A 272 14.39 -8.68 27.68
N PRO A 273 15.58 -8.51 28.30
CA PRO A 273 16.36 -7.27 28.15
C PRO A 273 17.12 -7.22 26.81
N VAL A 274 17.07 -8.28 26.00
CA VAL A 274 17.79 -8.35 24.72
C VAL A 274 17.10 -7.48 23.68
N SER A 275 17.83 -6.51 23.12
CA SER A 275 17.34 -5.69 22.01
C SER A 275 17.26 -6.52 20.74
N LEU A 276 16.08 -6.57 20.12
CA LEU A 276 15.86 -7.31 18.87
C LEU A 276 16.01 -6.45 17.62
N PHE A 277 15.91 -5.13 17.77
CA PHE A 277 16.00 -4.18 16.68
C PHE A 277 16.77 -2.95 17.13
N ASP A 278 17.85 -2.64 16.42
CA ASP A 278 18.60 -1.41 16.55
C ASP A 278 18.92 -0.88 15.14
N PRO A 279 18.29 0.25 14.72
CA PRO A 279 18.49 0.79 13.37
C PRO A 279 19.93 1.26 13.11
N LEU A 280 20.76 1.40 14.15
CA LEU A 280 22.17 1.78 14.04
C LEU A 280 23.12 0.59 13.92
N GLN A 281 22.63 -0.65 14.10
CA GLN A 281 23.43 -1.87 13.98
C GLN A 281 23.33 -2.51 12.59
N HIS A 282 24.34 -3.32 12.23
CA HIS A 282 24.38 -4.08 10.98
C HIS A 282 24.70 -5.56 11.25
N PRO A 283 23.73 -6.49 11.12
CA PRO A 283 22.34 -6.26 10.71
C PRO A 283 21.52 -5.52 11.78
N PRO A 284 20.46 -4.77 11.38
CA PRO A 284 19.64 -4.00 12.32
C PRO A 284 18.67 -4.88 13.14
N THR A 285 18.48 -6.14 12.74
CA THR A 285 17.67 -7.13 13.45
C THR A 285 18.56 -8.22 14.02
N LEU A 286 18.32 -8.61 15.27
CA LEU A 286 19.07 -9.68 15.92
C LEU A 286 18.76 -11.04 15.30
N LEU A 287 17.48 -11.32 15.06
CA LEU A 287 16.99 -12.59 14.54
C LEU A 287 16.74 -12.50 13.03
N ARG A 288 17.00 -13.61 12.32
CA ARG A 288 16.78 -13.78 10.89
C ARG A 288 15.78 -14.91 10.64
N PRO A 289 15.08 -14.90 9.48
CA PRO A 289 14.25 -16.03 9.08
C PRO A 289 15.05 -17.35 9.09
N GLY A 290 14.51 -18.36 9.76
CA GLY A 290 15.15 -19.67 9.92
C GLY A 290 15.88 -19.89 11.26
N ASP A 291 16.09 -18.83 12.06
CA ASP A 291 16.71 -18.97 13.38
C ASP A 291 15.81 -19.74 14.37
N SER A 292 16.44 -20.53 15.24
CA SER A 292 15.77 -21.24 16.34
C SER A 292 16.01 -20.51 17.66
N VAL A 293 14.93 -20.20 18.38
CA VAL A 293 14.98 -19.45 19.63
C VAL A 293 14.60 -20.37 20.80
N ARG A 294 15.36 -20.28 21.90
CA ARG A 294 15.04 -20.93 23.17
C ARG A 294 14.95 -19.87 24.25
N PHE A 295 13.77 -19.75 24.88
CA PHE A 295 13.59 -18.93 26.07
C PHE A 295 14.17 -19.64 27.29
N VAL A 296 15.00 -18.95 28.05
CA VAL A 296 15.59 -19.44 29.31
C VAL A 296 15.14 -18.50 30.43
N PRO A 297 14.44 -19.01 31.47
CA PRO A 297 14.04 -18.17 32.59
C PRO A 297 15.29 -17.69 33.35
N GLN A 298 15.35 -16.40 33.65
CA GLN A 298 16.38 -15.84 34.53
C GLN A 298 15.98 -16.10 35.99
N GLN A 299 16.94 -16.50 36.83
CA GLN A 299 16.68 -16.82 38.24
C GLN A 299 16.36 -15.58 39.10
N GLU A 300 16.73 -14.39 38.62
CA GLU A 300 16.43 -13.11 39.24
C GLU A 300 15.77 -12.18 38.22
N GLY A 301 14.62 -11.61 38.58
CA GLY A 301 13.84 -10.68 37.76
C GLY A 301 12.40 -10.57 38.25
N VAL A 302 11.87 -9.34 38.31
CA VAL A 302 10.46 -9.07 38.61
C VAL A 302 9.69 -9.09 37.29
N CYS A 303 8.64 -9.93 37.21
CA CYS A 303 7.64 -9.86 36.14
C CYS A 303 6.71 -8.67 36.35
#